data_AF-A0A5K1A3H0-F1
#
_entry.id   AF-A0A5K1A3H0-F1
#
_cell.length_a   1.000
_cell.length_b   1.000
_cell.length_c   1.000
_cell.angle_alpha   90.00
_cell.angle_beta   90.00
_cell.angle_gamma   90.00
#
_symmetry.space_group_name_H-M   'P 1'
#
loop_
_entity.id
_entity.type
_entity.pdbx_description
1 polymer ?
#
loop_
_entity_poly.entity_id
_entity_poly.type
_entity_poly.pdbx_seq_one_letter_code
_entity_poly.pdbx_strand_id
1 'polypeptide(L)' 'EEFDATRWLDRSLIRLCSRFGDYRKDDPASFNLNPSFSIFPQFMFNLRRSQFVQ' A
#
# COMPACT_ATOMS: atom_id res chain seq x y z
N GLU A 1 5.24 -22.80 -4.86
CA GLU A 1 4.99 -21.41 -5.29
C GLU A 1 6.21 -20.59 -4.95
N GLU A 2 6.77 -19.89 -5.93
CA GLU A 2 7.90 -18.99 -5.73
C GLU A 2 7.44 -17.75 -4.96
N PHE A 3 8.27 -17.26 -4.03
CA PHE A 3 7.93 -16.09 -3.24
C PHE A 3 7.99 -14.83 -4.12
N ASP A 4 6.83 -14.24 -4.40
CA ASP A 4 6.72 -12.96 -5.10
C ASP A 4 6.73 -11.81 -4.08
N ALA A 5 7.91 -11.21 -3.90
CA ALA A 5 8.12 -10.08 -3.00
C ALA A 5 7.25 -8.87 -3.35
N THR A 6 7.03 -8.59 -4.64
CA THR A 6 6.18 -7.50 -5.11
C THR A 6 4.74 -7.73 -4.69
N ARG A 7 4.22 -8.94 -4.92
CA ARG A 7 2.86 -9.32 -4.50
C ARG A 7 2.68 -9.29 -2.99
N TRP A 8 3.72 -9.65 -2.23
CA TRP A 8 3.71 -9.56 -0.78
C TRP A 8 3.66 -8.10 -0.29
N LEU A 9 4.45 -7.21 -0.92
CA LEU A 9 4.44 -5.77 -0.62
C LEU A 9 3.08 -5.14 -0.91
N ASP A 10 2.51 -5.37 -2.10
CA ASP A 10 1.20 -4.83 -2.47
C ASP A 10 0.10 -5.29 -1.51
N ARG A 11 0.10 -6.58 -1.12
CA ARG A 11 -0.85 -7.12 -0.12
C ARG A 11 -0.67 -6.48 1.25
N SER A 12 0.56 -6.20 1.66
CA SER A 12 0.85 -5.56 2.93
C SER A 12 0.39 -4.11 2.94
N LEU A 13 0.57 -3.39 1.82
CA LEU A 13 0.06 -2.03 1.64
C LEU A 13 -1.47 -2.00 1.72
N ILE A 14 -2.17 -2.88 1.01
CA ILE A 14 -3.64 -2.97 1.05
C ILE A 14 -4.13 -3.19 2.49
N ARG A 15 -3.53 -4.13 3.23
CA ARG A 15 -3.92 -4.41 4.63
C ARG A 15 -3.72 -3.21 5.54
N LEU A 16 -2.64 -2.44 5.37
CA LEU A 16 -2.41 -1.23 6.13
C LEU A 16 -3.50 -0.19 5.83
N CYS A 17 -3.73 0.10 4.54
CA CYS A 17 -4.72 1.05 4.09
C CYS A 17 -6.14 0.66 4.51
N SER A 18 -6.50 -0.62 4.45
CA SER A 18 -7.81 -1.09 4.91
C SER A 18 -8.00 -1.01 6.43
N ARG A 19 -6.91 -1.05 7.22
CA ARG A 19 -6.96 -1.02 8.68
C ARG A 19 -6.90 0.41 9.25
N PHE A 20 -6.17 1.31 8.61
CA PHE A 20 -5.89 2.65 9.12
C PHE A 20 -6.36 3.79 8.21
N GLY A 21 -6.89 3.48 7.03
CA GLY A 21 -7.50 4.45 6.14
C GLY A 21 -8.99 4.62 6.42
N ASP A 22 -9.46 5.85 6.30
CA ASP A 22 -10.87 6.19 6.32
C ASP A 22 -11.40 6.14 4.90
N TYR A 23 -12.46 5.38 4.67
CA TYR A 23 -13.12 5.30 3.37
C TYR A 23 -14.58 4.86 3.54
N ARG A 24 -15.39 5.21 2.56
CA ARG A 24 -16.77 4.74 2.41
C ARG A 24 -16.77 3.58 1.44
N LYS A 25 -17.56 2.56 1.75
CA LYS A 25 -17.74 1.41 0.87
C LYS A 25 -18.25 1.89 -0.50
N ASP A 26 -17.68 1.33 -1.57
CA ASP A 26 -18.04 1.60 -2.96
C ASP A 26 -17.74 3.03 -3.45
N ASP A 27 -17.04 3.87 -2.66
CA ASP A 27 -16.58 5.20 -3.07
C ASP A 27 -15.05 5.33 -2.94
N PRO A 28 -14.30 5.06 -4.03
CA PRO A 28 -12.83 5.16 -4.04
C PRO A 28 -12.29 6.56 -3.78
N ALA A 29 -13.06 7.62 -4.08
CA ALA A 29 -12.62 9.00 -3.90
C ALA A 29 -12.65 9.44 -2.44
N SER A 30 -13.38 8.72 -1.59
CA SER A 30 -13.45 8.97 -0.15
C SER A 30 -12.21 8.52 0.63
N PHE A 31 -11.30 7.77 0.00
CA PHE A 31 -10.14 7.21 0.69
C PHE A 31 -9.21 8.31 1.20
N ASN A 32 -8.95 8.31 2.50
CA ASN A 32 -8.03 9.20 3.16
C ASN A 32 -7.15 8.43 4.15
N LEU A 33 -5.89 8.83 4.26
CA LEU A 33 -4.93 8.29 5.22
C LEU A 33 -4.49 9.41 6.14
N ASN A 34 -4.33 9.08 7.42
CA ASN A 34 -3.74 10.01 8.36
C ASN A 34 -2.39 10.54 7.81
N PRO A 35 -2.11 11.86 7.91
CA PRO A 35 -0.86 12.45 7.43
C PRO A 35 0.40 11.73 7.90
N SER A 36 0.41 11.15 9.11
CA SER A 36 1.52 10.33 9.63
C SER A 36 1.82 9.08 8.80
N PHE A 37 0.83 8.54 8.07
CA PHE A 37 0.97 7.39 7.17
C PHE A 37 0.99 7.77 5.69
N SER A 38 0.83 9.05 5.34
CA SER A 38 0.71 9.50 3.95
C SER A 38 1.94 9.18 3.07
N ILE A 39 3.13 9.09 3.65
CA ILE A 39 4.37 8.74 2.95
C ILE A 39 4.49 7.25 2.63
N PHE A 40 3.76 6.39 3.34
CA PHE A 40 3.92 4.94 3.26
C PHE A 40 3.53 4.37 1.89
N PRO A 41 2.38 4.73 1.27
CA PRO A 41 2.07 4.31 -0.09
C PRO A 41 3.13 4.74 -1.10
N GLN A 42 3.65 5.97 -0.96
CA GLN A 42 4.70 6.50 -1.85
C GLN A 42 6.02 5.74 -1.69
N PHE A 43 6.41 5.40 -0.46
CA PHE A 43 7.59 4.59 -0.20
C PHE A 43 7.44 3.19 -0.82
N MET A 44 6.30 2.54 -0.64
CA MET A 44 6.03 1.21 -1.20
C MET A 44 6.07 1.20 -2.73
N PHE A 45 5.55 2.26 -3.38
CA PHE A 45 5.65 2.41 -4.83
C PHE A 45 7.09 2.47 -5.34
N ASN A 46 7.97 3.18 -4.63
CA ASN A 46 9.39 3.25 -5.00
C ASN A 46 10.11 1.93 -4.70
N LEU A 47 9.84 1.33 -3.54
CA LEU A 47 10.47 0.07 -3.12
C LEU A 47 10.19 -1.06 -4.10
N ARG A 48 8.93 -1.26 -4.52
CA ARG A 48 8.57 -2.34 -5.44
C ARG A 48 9.20 -2.22 -6.83
N ARG A 49 9.61 -1.01 -7.24
CA ARG A 49 10.27 -0.73 -8.53
C ARG A 49 11.79 -0.63 -8.42
N SER A 50 12.31 -0.81 -7.22
CA SER A 50 13.75 -0.75 -6.97
C SER A 50 14.41 -2.06 -7.38
N GLN A 51 15.70 -1.99 -7.71
CA GLN A 51 16.56 -3.13 -8.00
C GLN A 51 16.75 -4.09 -6.79
N PHE A 52 16.19 -3.77 -5.63
CA PHE A 52 16.22 -4.65 -4.45
C PHE A 52 15.09 -5.68 -4.46
N VAL A 53 14.00 -5.39 -5.20
CA VAL A 53 12.79 -6.23 -5.25
C VAL A 53 12.57 -6.79 -6.66
N GLN A 54 13.01 -6.05 -7.68
CA GLN A 54 12.95 -6.41 -9.11
C GLN A 54 14.20 -7.15 -9.54
#